data_AF-A0A8D8MQQ4-F1
#
_entry.id   AF-A0A8D8MQQ4-F1
#
_cell.length_a   1.000
_cell.length_b   1.000
_cell.length_c   1.000
_cell.angle_alpha   90.00
_cell.angle_beta   90.00
_cell.angle_gamma   90.00
#
_symmetry.space_group_name_H-M   'P 1'
#
loop_
_entity.id
_entity.type
_entity.pdbx_description
1 polymer ?
#
loop_
_entity_poly.entity_id
_entity_poly.type
_entity_poly.pdbx_seq_one_letter_code
_entity_poly.pdbx_strand_id
1 'polypeptide(L)'
;MRYLEQNSVFEPPTQDHINCPKYWWRNIMYINTLFPVEQMCMLWSWYLADDTQFYIIGAIILIIAVRHFNFAAGVLTIFMVSSWATTAYIAFSNNHMPNADDPFALFDKIYDKPWTRLGPYLVGMCLGWILFKTNCKIKMSK
;
A
#
# COMPACT_ATOMS: atom_id res chain seq x y z
N MET A 1 -4.18 -24.30 10.57
CA MET A 1 -3.02 -23.57 11.12
C MET A 1 -2.82 -23.71 12.63
N ARG A 2 -3.62 -24.53 13.36
CA ARG A 2 -3.40 -24.80 14.80
C ARG A 2 -2.03 -25.39 15.14
N TYR A 3 -1.48 -26.20 14.22
CA TYR A 3 -0.12 -26.73 14.39
C TYR A 3 0.95 -25.62 14.41
N LEU A 4 0.80 -24.58 13.58
CA LEU A 4 1.75 -23.47 13.56
C LEU A 4 1.63 -22.67 14.86
N GLU A 5 0.42 -22.30 15.27
CA GLU A 5 0.17 -21.62 16.56
C GLU A 5 0.81 -22.33 17.76
N GLN A 6 0.74 -23.67 17.81
CA GLN A 6 1.31 -24.44 18.93
C GLN A 6 2.83 -24.63 18.88
N ASN A 7 3.47 -24.46 17.72
CA ASN A 7 4.88 -24.80 17.52
C ASN A 7 5.75 -23.63 17.03
N SER A 8 5.17 -22.52 16.61
CA SER A 8 5.92 -21.36 16.12
C SER A 8 6.38 -20.49 17.28
N VAL A 9 7.67 -20.14 17.28
CA VAL A 9 8.25 -19.15 18.20
C VAL A 9 7.72 -17.73 17.90
N PHE A 10 7.29 -17.51 16.66
CA PHE A 10 6.70 -16.25 16.22
C PHE A 10 5.17 -16.34 16.31
N GLU A 11 4.56 -15.47 17.10
CA GLU A 11 3.10 -15.34 17.18
C GLU A 11 2.69 -14.08 16.40
N PRO A 12 2.16 -14.24 15.16
CA PRO A 12 1.66 -13.08 14.42
C PRO A 12 0.44 -12.51 15.13
N PRO A 13 0.19 -11.18 15.03
CA PRO A 13 -0.98 -10.56 15.65
C PRO A 13 -2.32 -11.05 15.07
N THR A 14 -2.29 -11.78 13.94
CA THR A 14 -3.46 -12.38 13.32
C THR A 14 -3.68 -13.82 13.79
N GLN A 15 -4.86 -14.11 14.33
CA GLN A 15 -5.26 -15.48 14.68
C GLN A 15 -5.68 -16.26 13.43
N ASP A 16 -4.71 -16.62 12.59
CA ASP A 16 -4.94 -17.28 11.29
C ASP A 16 -5.76 -18.57 11.40
N HIS A 17 -5.62 -19.31 12.51
CA HIS A 17 -6.37 -20.54 12.74
C HIS A 17 -7.89 -20.31 12.95
N ILE A 18 -8.31 -19.10 13.33
CA ILE A 18 -9.71 -18.68 13.48
C ILE A 18 -10.19 -17.87 12.27
N ASN A 19 -9.35 -16.95 11.79
CA ASN A 19 -9.73 -15.98 10.75
C ASN A 19 -9.74 -16.59 9.36
N CYS A 20 -8.77 -17.44 9.02
CA CYS A 20 -8.63 -17.95 7.65
C CYS A 20 -9.81 -18.79 7.16
N PRO A 21 -10.41 -19.70 7.95
CA PRO A 21 -11.62 -20.39 7.53
C PRO A 21 -12.80 -19.46 7.20
N LYS A 22 -12.85 -18.26 7.80
CA LYS A 22 -13.93 -17.29 7.62
C LYS A 22 -13.66 -16.28 6.51
N TYR A 23 -12.40 -15.86 6.35
CA TYR A 23 -12.02 -14.70 5.55
C TYR A 23 -11.05 -14.99 4.39
N TRP A 24 -10.73 -16.27 4.11
CA TRP A 24 -9.84 -16.66 3.01
C TRP A 24 -10.18 -16.01 1.66
N TRP A 25 -11.48 -15.83 1.36
CA TRP A 25 -11.96 -15.25 0.11
C TRP A 25 -11.50 -13.78 -0.08
N ARG A 26 -11.27 -13.04 1.01
CA ARG A 26 -10.77 -11.66 0.97
C ARG A 26 -9.35 -11.57 0.42
N ASN A 27 -8.52 -12.57 0.72
CA ASN A 27 -7.15 -12.67 0.21
C ASN A 27 -7.11 -12.99 -1.29
N ILE A 28 -8.01 -13.87 -1.78
CA ILE A 28 -8.10 -14.19 -3.22
C ILE A 28 -8.54 -12.97 -4.03
N MET A 29 -9.45 -12.18 -3.47
CA MET A 29 -9.93 -10.95 -4.09
C MET A 29 -8.96 -9.77 -3.91
N TYR A 30 -7.85 -9.94 -3.17
CA TYR A 30 -6.90 -8.89 -2.84
C TYR A 30 -7.53 -7.65 -2.18
N ILE A 31 -8.54 -7.85 -1.32
CA ILE A 31 -9.23 -6.78 -0.58
C ILE A 31 -9.05 -6.88 0.94
N ASN A 32 -8.16 -7.75 1.40
CA ASN A 32 -7.86 -7.94 2.81
C ASN A 32 -7.41 -6.63 3.49
N THR A 33 -6.65 -5.78 2.80
CA THR A 33 -6.18 -4.46 3.30
C THR A 33 -7.29 -3.45 3.62
N LEU A 34 -8.53 -3.70 3.20
CA LEU A 34 -9.68 -2.83 3.50
C LEU A 34 -10.32 -3.12 4.86
N PHE A 35 -9.92 -4.21 5.53
CA PHE A 35 -10.48 -4.65 6.80
C PHE A 35 -9.48 -4.48 7.94
N PRO A 36 -9.93 -4.47 9.21
CA PRO A 36 -9.03 -4.42 10.36
C PRO A 36 -8.07 -5.62 10.40
N VAL A 37 -6.84 -5.40 10.86
CA VAL A 37 -5.79 -6.43 10.94
C VAL A 37 -6.22 -7.63 11.78
N GLU A 38 -6.96 -7.42 12.86
CA GLU A 38 -7.52 -8.50 13.70
C GLU A 38 -8.41 -9.50 12.93
N GLN A 39 -8.99 -9.10 11.79
CA GLN A 39 -9.82 -9.96 10.94
C GLN A 39 -9.06 -10.49 9.72
N MET A 40 -7.81 -10.10 9.55
CA MET A 40 -6.99 -10.60 8.46
C MET A 40 -6.59 -12.06 8.68
N CYS A 41 -6.28 -12.69 7.56
CA CYS A 41 -5.79 -14.05 7.47
C CYS A 41 -4.48 -14.00 6.70
N MET A 42 -3.44 -14.68 7.18
CA MET A 42 -2.11 -14.66 6.58
C MET A 42 -1.60 -13.23 6.48
N LEU A 43 -1.30 -12.58 7.61
CA LEU A 43 -0.99 -11.15 7.68
C LEU A 43 -0.21 -10.67 6.47
N TRP A 44 0.94 -11.30 6.16
CA TRP A 44 1.86 -11.02 5.04
C TRP A 44 1.21 -10.88 3.64
N SER A 45 0.02 -11.42 3.40
CA SER A 45 -0.70 -11.25 2.13
C SER A 45 -1.17 -9.82 1.91
N TRP A 46 -1.20 -8.98 2.95
CA TRP A 46 -1.55 -7.56 2.88
C TRP A 46 -0.73 -6.82 1.82
N TYR A 47 0.58 -7.04 1.79
CA TYR A 47 1.49 -6.37 0.86
C TYR A 47 1.20 -6.76 -0.59
N LEU A 48 0.90 -8.04 -0.84
CA LEU A 48 0.55 -8.51 -2.18
C LEU A 48 -0.77 -7.91 -2.67
N ALA A 49 -1.74 -7.76 -1.77
CA ALA A 49 -3.00 -7.11 -2.09
C ALA A 49 -2.82 -5.61 -2.39
N ASP A 50 -1.99 -4.92 -1.61
CA ASP A 50 -1.64 -3.51 -1.85
C ASP A 50 -1.02 -3.31 -3.25
N ASP A 51 -0.01 -4.12 -3.59
CA ASP A 51 0.68 -4.06 -4.88
C ASP A 51 -0.27 -4.30 -6.07
N THR A 52 -1.20 -5.25 -5.96
CA THR A 52 -2.16 -5.54 -7.04
C THR A 52 -3.17 -4.40 -7.21
N GLN A 53 -3.65 -3.80 -6.12
CA GLN A 53 -4.55 -2.64 -6.18
C GLN A 53 -3.87 -1.44 -6.85
N PHE A 54 -2.63 -1.15 -6.48
CA PHE A 54 -1.85 -0.07 -7.08
C PHE A 54 -1.57 -0.32 -8.55
N TYR A 55 -1.26 -1.57 -8.92
CA TYR A 55 -1.07 -1.94 -10.31
C TYR A 55 -2.32 -1.68 -11.16
N ILE A 56 -3.51 -2.05 -10.66
CA ILE A 56 -4.78 -1.80 -11.37
C ILE A 56 -5.02 -0.30 -11.52
N ILE A 57 -4.88 0.48 -10.45
CA ILE A 57 -5.07 1.94 -10.48
C ILE A 57 -4.07 2.60 -11.44
N GLY A 58 -2.79 2.22 -11.34
CA GLY A 58 -1.72 2.73 -12.19
C GLY A 58 -1.96 2.43 -13.66
N ALA A 59 -2.37 1.21 -14.00
CA ALA A 59 -2.71 0.82 -15.36
C ALA A 59 -3.86 1.66 -15.93
N ILE A 60 -4.93 1.88 -15.14
CA ILE A 60 -6.07 2.72 -15.55
C ILE A 60 -5.60 4.17 -15.80
N ILE A 61 -4.81 4.75 -14.91
CA ILE A 61 -4.27 6.11 -15.06
C ILE A 61 -3.43 6.21 -16.34
N LEU A 62 -2.57 5.21 -16.60
CA LEU A 62 -1.74 5.18 -17.82
C LEU A 62 -2.58 5.07 -19.09
N ILE A 63 -3.62 4.23 -19.12
CA ILE A 63 -4.54 4.11 -20.26
C ILE A 63 -5.23 5.45 -20.52
N ILE A 64 -5.70 6.14 -19.48
CA ILE A 64 -6.33 7.46 -19.61
C ILE A 64 -5.30 8.50 -20.09
N ALA A 65 -4.05 8.42 -19.62
CA ALA A 65 -2.99 9.35 -19.98
C ALA A 65 -2.65 9.32 -21.48
N VAL A 66 -2.85 8.19 -22.16
CA VAL A 66 -2.65 8.08 -23.62
C VAL A 66 -3.57 9.03 -24.39
N ARG A 67 -4.82 9.19 -23.96
CA ARG A 67 -5.83 10.02 -24.67
C ARG A 67 -6.00 11.41 -24.05
N HIS A 68 -5.90 11.52 -22.72
CA HIS A 68 -6.17 12.74 -21.96
C HIS A 68 -5.08 12.99 -20.91
N PHE A 69 -3.88 13.32 -21.37
CA PHE A 69 -2.71 13.52 -20.50
C PHE A 69 -2.94 14.53 -19.37
N ASN A 70 -3.53 15.70 -19.67
CA ASN A 70 -3.77 16.74 -18.66
C ASN A 70 -4.75 16.28 -17.56
N PHE A 71 -5.76 15.49 -17.94
CA PHE A 71 -6.71 14.93 -16.98
C PHE A 71 -6.04 13.86 -16.12
N ALA A 72 -5.28 12.95 -16.74
CA ALA A 72 -4.54 11.92 -16.00
C ALA A 72 -3.51 12.51 -15.03
N ALA A 73 -2.79 13.57 -15.44
CA ALA A 73 -1.84 14.28 -14.59
C ALA A 73 -2.54 14.95 -13.39
N GLY A 74 -3.71 15.56 -13.59
CA GLY A 74 -4.54 16.10 -12.52
C GLY A 74 -4.97 15.02 -11.53
N VAL A 75 -5.50 13.90 -12.02
CA VAL A 75 -5.91 12.75 -11.20
C VAL A 75 -4.73 12.20 -10.40
N LEU A 76 -3.57 11.99 -11.03
CA LEU A 76 -2.36 11.52 -10.35
C LEU A 76 -1.92 12.47 -9.24
N THR A 77 -1.91 13.78 -9.51
CA THR A 77 -1.53 14.78 -8.51
C THR A 77 -2.49 14.79 -7.32
N ILE A 78 -3.79 14.67 -7.57
CA ILE A 78 -4.81 14.59 -6.51
C ILE A 78 -4.60 13.34 -5.65
N PHE A 79 -4.38 12.17 -6.25
CA PHE A 79 -4.09 10.94 -5.50
C PHE A 79 -2.78 11.02 -4.69
N MET A 80 -1.76 11.69 -5.23
CA MET A 80 -0.49 11.89 -4.55
C MET A 80 -0.64 12.82 -3.34
N VAL A 81 -1.30 13.97 -3.52
CA VAL A 81 -1.54 14.94 -2.45
C VAL A 81 -2.46 14.35 -1.38
N SER A 82 -3.50 13.60 -1.75
CA SER A 82 -4.39 12.96 -0.78
C SER A 82 -3.67 11.88 0.04
N SER A 83 -2.78 11.10 -0.59
CA SER A 83 -1.93 10.12 0.10
C SER A 83 -1.01 10.79 1.12
N TRP A 84 -0.38 11.90 0.76
CA TRP A 84 0.47 12.66 1.68
C TRP A 84 -0.33 13.35 2.79
N ALA A 85 -1.48 13.94 2.47
CA ALA A 85 -2.34 14.60 3.43
C ALA A 85 -2.91 13.62 4.47
N THR A 86 -3.33 12.43 4.04
CA THR A 86 -3.80 11.37 4.95
C THR A 86 -2.66 10.87 5.84
N THR A 87 -1.47 10.68 5.29
CA THR A 87 -0.27 10.30 6.07
C THR A 87 0.08 11.36 7.12
N ALA A 88 0.11 12.63 6.73
CA ALA A 88 0.38 13.74 7.64
C ALA A 88 -0.69 13.84 8.74
N TYR A 89 -1.97 13.78 8.36
CA TYR A 89 -3.08 13.82 9.30
C TYR A 89 -3.01 12.71 10.35
N ILE A 90 -2.72 11.47 9.93
CA ILE A 90 -2.61 10.33 10.85
C ILE A 90 -1.40 10.50 11.78
N ALA A 91 -0.28 11.02 11.27
CA ALA A 91 0.92 11.29 12.08
C ALA A 91 0.66 12.36 13.16
N PHE A 92 -0.01 13.47 12.80
CA PHE A 92 -0.35 14.54 13.74
C PHE A 92 -1.40 14.11 14.76
N SER A 93 -2.47 13.42 14.33
CA SER A 93 -3.57 13.02 15.21
C SER A 93 -3.15 12.02 16.27
N ASN A 94 -2.08 11.26 16.06
CA ASN A 94 -1.60 10.27 17.01
C ASN A 94 -0.35 10.72 17.80
N ASN A 95 -0.02 12.02 17.86
CA ASN A 95 1.12 12.59 18.61
C ASN A 95 2.41 11.75 18.48
N HIS A 96 2.75 11.36 17.24
CA HIS A 96 3.85 10.44 17.02
C HIS A 96 5.21 11.08 17.31
N MET A 97 5.86 10.60 18.36
CA MET A 97 7.31 10.65 18.52
C MET A 97 7.85 9.31 17.99
N PRO A 98 8.87 9.28 17.11
CA PRO A 98 9.46 8.04 16.62
C PRO A 98 10.21 7.33 17.76
N ASN A 99 9.48 6.65 18.64
CA ASN A 99 10.03 5.82 19.70
C ASN A 99 10.22 4.39 19.17
N ALA A 100 11.41 3.84 19.40
CA ALA A 100 11.91 2.59 18.82
C ALA A 100 11.35 1.31 19.48
N ASP A 101 10.44 1.44 20.45
CA ASP A 101 10.15 0.37 21.41
C ASP A 101 9.04 -0.60 20.97
N ASP A 102 8.24 -0.29 19.95
CA ASP A 102 7.25 -1.24 19.40
C ASP A 102 7.05 -1.09 17.87
N PRO A 103 7.75 -1.89 17.05
CA PRO A 103 7.62 -1.84 15.59
C PRO A 103 6.27 -2.35 15.06
N PHE A 104 5.45 -3.02 15.87
CA PHE A 104 4.17 -3.60 15.46
C PHE A 104 2.94 -2.82 15.94
N ALA A 105 3.04 -2.02 17.02
CA ALA A 105 1.97 -1.13 17.47
C ALA A 105 1.50 -0.13 16.38
N LEU A 106 2.36 0.14 15.39
CA LEU A 106 2.08 1.06 14.28
C LEU A 106 1.58 0.40 13.00
N PHE A 107 1.60 -0.94 12.94
CA PHE A 107 1.31 -1.68 11.71
C PHE A 107 -0.14 -1.43 11.25
N ASP A 108 -1.08 -1.50 12.18
CA ASP A 108 -2.54 -1.33 11.95
C ASP A 108 -2.96 0.09 11.55
N LYS A 109 -2.21 1.11 12.01
CA LYS A 109 -2.64 2.51 11.89
C LYS A 109 -2.03 3.24 10.70
N ILE A 110 -0.78 2.95 10.36
CA ILE A 110 -0.03 3.69 9.34
C ILE A 110 0.50 2.77 8.24
N TYR A 111 0.94 1.56 8.59
CA TYR A 111 1.75 0.75 7.69
C TYR A 111 0.94 -0.10 6.72
N ASP A 112 -0.15 -0.71 7.20
CA ASP A 112 -1.00 -1.65 6.46
C ASP A 112 -2.00 -0.96 5.50
N LYS A 113 -2.17 0.35 5.67
CA LYS A 113 -3.22 1.09 4.98
C LYS A 113 -2.78 1.54 3.58
N PRO A 114 -3.51 1.15 2.50
CA PRO A 114 -3.09 1.41 1.12
C PRO A 114 -2.92 2.90 0.80
N TRP A 115 -3.68 3.77 1.47
CA TRP A 115 -3.63 5.22 1.21
C TRP A 115 -2.32 5.90 1.62
N THR A 116 -1.53 5.35 2.56
CA THR A 116 -0.23 5.94 2.94
C THR A 116 0.90 5.52 2.00
N ARG A 117 0.70 4.45 1.23
CA ARG A 117 1.70 3.82 0.34
C ARG A 117 1.54 4.18 -1.12
N LEU A 118 0.38 4.71 -1.50
CA LEU A 118 0.10 5.12 -2.87
C LEU A 118 1.07 6.19 -3.40
N GLY A 119 1.49 7.16 -2.56
CA GLY A 119 2.38 8.25 -2.97
C GLY A 119 3.70 7.79 -3.62
N PRO A 120 4.55 7.00 -2.92
CA PRO A 120 5.78 6.44 -3.49
C PRO A 120 5.56 5.64 -4.78
N TYR A 121 4.47 4.89 -4.88
CA TYR A 121 4.12 4.14 -6.09
C TYR A 121 3.89 5.06 -7.29
N LEU A 122 3.11 6.14 -7.11
CA LEU A 122 2.85 7.14 -8.15
C LEU A 122 4.16 7.83 -8.60
N VAL A 123 5.07 8.13 -7.68
CA VAL A 123 6.39 8.71 -8.02
C VAL A 123 7.20 7.75 -8.92
N GLY A 124 7.20 6.46 -8.60
CA GLY A 124 7.82 5.43 -9.43
C GLY A 124 7.22 5.37 -10.84
N MET A 125 5.89 5.46 -10.95
CA MET A 125 5.23 5.54 -12.26
C MET A 125 5.60 6.79 -13.05
N CYS A 126 5.65 7.97 -12.41
CA CYS A 126 6.07 9.21 -13.05
C CYS A 126 7.52 9.10 -13.59
N LEU A 127 8.42 8.54 -12.78
CA LEU A 127 9.80 8.29 -13.18
C LEU A 127 9.87 7.35 -14.39
N GLY A 128 9.12 6.23 -14.35
CA GLY A 128 9.04 5.29 -15.47
C GLY A 128 8.55 5.94 -16.76
N TRP A 129 7.54 6.82 -16.68
CA TRP A 129 7.05 7.57 -17.82
C TRP A 129 8.09 8.55 -18.40
N ILE A 130 8.80 9.27 -17.53
CA ILE A 130 9.88 10.18 -17.94
C ILE A 130 11.00 9.41 -18.64
N LEU A 131 11.40 8.26 -18.10
CA LEU A 131 12.41 7.39 -18.73
C LEU A 131 11.95 6.88 -20.10
N PHE A 132 10.69 6.47 -20.22
CA PHE A 132 10.10 6.07 -21.49
C PHE A 132 10.14 7.20 -22.53
N LYS A 133 9.77 8.43 -22.14
CA LYS A 133 9.79 9.59 -23.05
C LYS A 133 11.21 10.05 -23.41
N THR A 134 12.17 9.89 -22.51
CA THR A 134 13.56 10.30 -22.73
C THR A 134 14.41 9.22 -23.39
N ASN A 135 13.84 8.04 -23.72
CA ASN A 135 14.59 6.86 -24.16
C ASN A 135 15.76 6.54 -23.22
N CYS A 136 15.55 6.69 -21.91
CA CYS A 136 16.56 6.55 -20.86
C CYS A 136 17.79 7.48 -21.00
N LYS A 137 17.73 8.52 -21.84
CA LYS A 137 18.81 9.51 -22.01
C LYS A 137 18.52 10.73 -21.16
N ILE A 138 19.03 10.72 -19.93
CA ILE A 138 18.93 11.86 -19.01
C ILE A 138 20.01 12.88 -19.38
N LYS A 139 19.62 14.06 -19.90
CA LYS A 139 20.53 15.20 -20.05
C LYS A 139 20.70 15.87 -18.69
N MET A 140 21.78 15.55 -18.00
CA MET A 140 22.18 16.31 -16.81
C MET A 140 22.90 17.59 -17.27
N SER A 141 22.43 18.76 -16.82
CA SER A 141 23.26 19.97 -16.91
C SER A 141 24.47 19.77 -16.02
N LYS A 142 25.66 20.11 -16.54
CA LYS A 142 26.84 20.30 -15.69
C LYS A 142 26.64 21.48 -14.75
#